data_AF-A0A6G0YK57-F1
#
_entry.id   AF-A0A6G0YK57-F1
#
_cell.length_a   1.000
_cell.length_b   1.000
_cell.length_c   1.000
_cell.angle_alpha   90.00
_cell.angle_beta   90.00
_cell.angle_gamma   90.00
#
_symmetry.space_group_name_H-M   'P 1'
#
loop_
_entity.id
_entity.type
_entity.pdbx_description
1 polymer ?
#
loop_
_entity_poly.entity_id
_entity_poly.type
_entity_poly.pdbx_seq_one_letter_code
_entity_poly.pdbx_strand_id
1 'polypeptide(L)'
;MDKQKSFLSINEIFNYLKCTPGARCVSEGEEFLNAGHIILCGIKSIIESKICLYALCLQTSALTSHPHEINGSIEMEKLKNDINYKIKLVEFLCSCKAGASGRCKHVSAILIQCTRY
;
A
#
# COMPACT_ATOMS: atom_id res chain seq x y z
N MET A 1 28.32 4.78 2.93
CA MET A 1 27.03 4.75 3.64
C MET A 1 26.26 3.57 3.08
N ASP A 2 26.31 2.42 3.76
CA ASP A 2 25.64 1.21 3.29
C ASP A 2 24.14 1.49 3.13
N LYS A 3 23.64 1.36 1.90
CA LYS A 3 22.22 1.52 1.61
C LYS A 3 21.47 0.35 2.26
N GLN A 4 20.90 0.59 3.44
CA GLN A 4 19.93 -0.31 4.05
C GLN A 4 18.80 -0.57 3.04
N LYS A 5 18.54 -1.84 2.75
CA LYS A 5 17.43 -2.26 1.88
C LYS A 5 16.29 -2.76 2.74
N SER A 6 15.13 -2.18 2.52
CA SER A 6 13.85 -2.65 3.08
C SER A 6 13.04 -3.17 1.93
N PHE A 7 12.42 -4.34 2.08
CA PHE A 7 11.62 -4.93 1.01
C PHE A 7 10.22 -5.27 1.50
N LEU A 8 9.22 -4.89 0.69
CA LEU A 8 7.86 -5.38 0.82
C LEU A 8 7.70 -6.55 -0.14
N SER A 9 7.45 -7.75 0.40
CA SER A 9 7.19 -8.92 -0.45
C SER A 9 5.75 -8.93 -0.95
N ILE A 10 5.55 -9.43 -2.16
CA ILE A 10 4.20 -9.67 -2.72
C ILE A 10 3.40 -10.62 -1.81
N ASN A 11 4.05 -11.61 -1.20
CA ASN A 11 3.39 -12.53 -0.26
C ASN A 11 2.82 -11.81 0.96
N GLU A 12 3.55 -10.82 1.49
CA GLU A 12 3.07 -9.98 2.60
C GLU A 12 1.81 -9.19 2.22
N ILE A 13 1.76 -8.69 0.97
CA ILE A 13 0.58 -8.01 0.43
C ILE A 13 -0.63 -8.95 0.41
N PHE A 14 -0.47 -10.16 -0.12
CA PHE A 14 -1.56 -11.14 -0.19
C PHE A 14 -2.04 -11.59 1.20
N ASN A 15 -1.11 -11.77 2.14
CA ASN A 15 -1.44 -12.08 3.52
C ASN A 15 -2.25 -10.95 4.17
N TYR A 16 -1.84 -9.70 3.98
CA TYR A 16 -2.53 -8.53 4.50
C TYR A 16 -3.94 -8.37 3.90
N LEU A 17 -4.04 -8.50 2.57
CA LEU A 17 -5.29 -8.42 1.83
C LEU A 17 -6.19 -9.65 2.06
N LYS A 18 -5.68 -10.71 2.72
CA LYS A 18 -6.35 -12.00 2.95
C LYS A 18 -6.90 -12.58 1.64
N CYS A 19 -6.08 -12.58 0.60
CA CYS A 19 -6.52 -12.97 -0.74
C CYS A 19 -5.48 -13.81 -1.47
N THR A 20 -5.86 -14.35 -2.62
CA THR A 20 -4.96 -15.01 -3.57
C THR A 20 -4.51 -14.02 -4.65
N PRO A 21 -3.47 -14.35 -5.45
CA PRO A 21 -2.98 -13.46 -6.52
C PRO A 21 -4.07 -13.09 -7.55
N GLY A 22 -5.00 -14.00 -7.83
CA GLY A 22 -6.10 -13.77 -8.79
C GLY A 22 -7.34 -13.11 -8.19
N ALA A 23 -7.28 -12.65 -6.94
CA ALA A 23 -8.43 -12.01 -6.31
C ALA A 23 -8.75 -10.67 -7.00
N ARG A 24 -10.04 -10.36 -7.11
CA ARG A 24 -10.54 -9.16 -7.79
C ARG A 24 -9.92 -7.86 -7.27
N CYS A 25 -9.67 -7.73 -5.96
CA CYS A 25 -9.06 -6.53 -5.40
C CYS A 25 -7.61 -6.33 -5.87
N VAL A 26 -6.89 -7.41 -6.17
CA VAL A 26 -5.52 -7.39 -6.70
C VAL A 26 -5.55 -7.05 -8.18
N SER A 27 -6.36 -7.75 -8.98
CA SER A 27 -6.44 -7.52 -10.43
C SER A 27 -6.91 -6.10 -10.75
N GLU A 28 -8.00 -5.64 -10.11
CA GLU A 28 -8.48 -4.27 -10.28
C GLU A 28 -7.52 -3.24 -9.69
N GLY A 29 -6.75 -3.60 -8.65
CA GLY A 29 -5.73 -2.73 -8.06
C GLY A 29 -4.55 -2.52 -9.00
N GLU A 30 -4.09 -3.59 -9.67
CA GLU A 30 -3.04 -3.53 -10.67
C GLU A 30 -3.49 -2.74 -11.91
N GLU A 31 -4.69 -2.99 -12.42
CA GLU A 31 -5.28 -2.21 -13.53
C GLU A 31 -5.37 -0.72 -13.16
N PHE A 32 -5.79 -0.41 -11.93
CA PHE A 32 -5.90 0.96 -11.43
C PHE A 32 -4.53 1.66 -11.36
N LEU A 33 -3.50 0.97 -10.87
CA LEU A 33 -2.12 1.46 -10.85
C LEU A 33 -1.59 1.69 -12.28
N ASN A 34 -1.78 0.72 -13.18
CA ASN A 34 -1.30 0.79 -14.55
C ASN A 34 -1.99 1.90 -15.36
N ALA A 35 -3.23 2.24 -15.02
CA ALA A 35 -3.95 3.37 -15.60
C ALA A 35 -3.47 4.74 -15.09
N GLY A 36 -2.51 4.79 -14.16
CA GLY A 36 -1.97 6.04 -13.64
C GLY A 36 -2.94 6.80 -12.72
N HIS A 37 -3.88 6.09 -12.08
CA HIS A 37 -4.91 6.72 -11.26
C HIS A 37 -4.46 7.06 -9.82
N ILE A 38 -3.18 6.84 -9.49
CA ILE A 38 -2.59 7.26 -8.22
C ILE A 38 -1.95 8.64 -8.45
N ILE A 39 -2.50 9.65 -7.79
CA ILE A 39 -2.09 11.05 -7.92
C ILE A 39 -0.84 11.30 -7.07
N LEU A 40 -0.85 10.76 -5.85
CA LEU A 40 0.19 10.94 -4.84
C LEU A 40 0.28 9.66 -4.03
N CYS A 41 1.52 9.22 -3.74
CA CYS A 41 1.81 8.20 -2.75
C CYS A 41 3.16 8.51 -2.10
N GLY A 42 3.20 8.62 -0.78
CA GLY A 42 4.45 8.96 -0.09
C GLY A 42 4.39 8.76 1.42
N ILE A 43 5.53 9.01 2.06
CA ILE A 43 5.67 8.98 3.51
C ILE A 43 5.12 10.29 4.08
N LYS A 44 4.09 10.18 4.93
CA LYS A 44 3.50 11.30 5.66
C LYS A 44 4.29 11.61 6.92
N SER A 45 4.70 10.58 7.65
CA SER A 45 5.54 10.72 8.86
C SER A 45 6.24 9.40 9.18
N ILE A 46 7.29 9.50 9.99
CA ILE A 46 7.99 8.35 10.58
C ILE A 46 7.90 8.54 12.09
N ILE A 47 7.39 7.53 12.79
CA ILE A 47 7.21 7.52 14.25
C ILE A 47 7.86 6.24 14.76
N GLU A 48 8.99 6.36 15.45
CA GLU A 48 9.79 5.20 15.90
C GLU A 48 10.13 4.25 14.73
N SER A 49 9.66 2.99 14.77
CA SER A 49 9.81 1.98 13.71
C SER A 49 8.62 1.91 12.74
N LYS A 50 7.65 2.81 12.88
CA LYS A 50 6.42 2.88 12.09
C LYS A 50 6.52 3.98 11.03
N ILE A 51 6.32 3.61 9.78
CA ILE A 51 6.22 4.55 8.65
C ILE A 51 4.74 4.73 8.33
N CYS A 52 4.28 5.97 8.37
CA CYS A 52 2.93 6.35 8.00
C CYS A 52 2.90 6.79 6.54
N LEU A 53 2.14 6.08 5.72
CA LEU A 53 1.93 6.37 4.31
C LEU A 53 0.66 7.21 4.12
N TYR A 54 0.70 8.08 3.12
CA TYR A 54 -0.47 8.79 2.63
C TYR A 54 -0.52 8.75 1.12
N ALA A 55 -1.72 8.54 0.58
CA ALA A 55 -1.93 8.52 -0.85
C ALA A 55 -3.28 9.13 -1.26
N LEU A 56 -3.33 9.64 -2.49
CA LEU A 56 -4.51 10.17 -3.16
C LEU A 56 -4.72 9.40 -4.46
N CYS A 57 -5.93 8.91 -4.66
CA CYS A 57 -6.32 8.09 -5.81
C CYS A 57 -7.55 8.67 -6.51
N LEU A 58 -7.58 8.75 -7.84
CA LEU A 58 -8.75 9.22 -8.60
C LEU A 58 -9.95 8.29 -8.39
N GLN A 59 -11.16 8.87 -8.40
CA GLN A 59 -12.39 8.08 -8.39
C GLN A 59 -12.78 7.70 -9.83
N THR A 60 -12.73 6.41 -10.16
CA THR A 60 -13.06 5.95 -11.53
C THR A 60 -14.53 6.17 -11.92
N SER A 61 -15.44 6.23 -10.95
CA SER A 61 -16.88 6.42 -11.18
C SER A 61 -17.35 7.88 -11.03
N ALA A 62 -16.48 8.78 -10.59
CA ALA A 62 -16.82 10.18 -10.32
C ALA A 62 -15.57 11.05 -10.47
N LEU A 63 -15.04 11.18 -11.69
CA LEU A 63 -13.74 11.81 -11.95
C LEU A 63 -13.65 13.28 -11.48
N THR A 64 -14.78 13.96 -11.30
CA THR A 64 -14.84 15.35 -10.82
C THR A 64 -14.94 15.49 -9.30
N SER A 65 -15.06 14.38 -8.56
CA SER A 65 -15.15 14.40 -7.10
C SER A 65 -13.76 14.41 -6.45
N HIS A 66 -13.73 14.65 -5.14
CA HIS A 66 -12.48 14.61 -4.40
C HIS A 66 -11.82 13.21 -4.49
N PRO A 67 -10.49 13.13 -4.69
CA PRO A 67 -9.78 11.86 -4.71
C PRO A 67 -10.03 11.04 -3.45
N HIS A 68 -9.94 9.72 -3.58
CA HIS A 68 -9.90 8.85 -2.42
C HIS A 68 -8.58 9.04 -1.66
N GLU A 69 -8.71 9.45 -0.41
CA GLU A 69 -7.62 9.45 0.55
C GLU A 69 -7.35 8.04 1.08
N ILE A 70 -6.07 7.72 1.25
CA ILE A 70 -5.58 6.50 1.88
C ILE A 70 -4.57 6.89 2.96
N ASN A 71 -4.79 6.40 4.18
CA ASN A 71 -3.82 6.48 5.26
C ASN A 71 -3.36 5.05 5.57
N GLY A 72 -2.06 4.81 5.48
CA GLY A 72 -1.45 3.51 5.70
C GLY A 72 -0.40 3.56 6.78
N SER A 73 -0.11 2.43 7.40
CA SER A 73 1.03 2.29 8.27
C SER A 73 1.71 0.94 8.13
N ILE A 74 3.03 0.99 8.15
CA ILE A 74 3.90 -0.16 8.04
C ILE A 74 4.94 -0.12 9.14
N GLU A 75 5.36 -1.29 9.61
CA GLU A 75 6.42 -1.46 10.60
C GLU A 75 7.64 -2.10 9.96
N MET A 76 8.82 -1.62 10.36
CA MET A 76 10.09 -2.22 9.95
C MET A 76 10.55 -3.23 11.00
N GLU A 77 10.56 -4.51 10.63
CA GLU A 77 11.04 -5.58 11.50
C GLU A 77 12.47 -5.98 11.10
N LYS A 78 13.40 -5.91 12.05
CA LYS A 78 14.78 -6.32 11.81
C LYS A 78 14.88 -7.84 11.78
N LEU A 79 15.38 -8.40 10.67
CA LEU A 79 15.62 -9.83 10.58
C LEU A 79 16.84 -10.20 11.43
N LYS A 80 16.74 -11.28 12.21
CA LYS A 80 17.87 -11.79 12.99
C LYS A 80 18.98 -12.22 12.03
N ASN A 81 20.19 -11.69 12.23
CA ASN A 81 21.39 -11.95 11.44
C ASN A 81 21.41 -11.39 10.02
N ASP A 82 20.56 -10.41 9.69
CA ASP A 82 20.59 -9.71 8.42
C ASP A 82 20.69 -8.17 8.64
N ILE A 83 21.30 -7.47 7.68
CA ILE A 83 21.28 -6.02 7.57
C ILE A 83 19.94 -5.52 7.00
N ASN A 84 19.12 -6.42 6.46
CA ASN A 84 17.83 -6.12 5.83
C ASN A 84 16.68 -6.07 6.85
N TYR A 85 15.68 -5.24 6.53
CA TYR A 85 14.43 -5.13 7.27
C TYR A 85 13.29 -5.73 6.46
N LYS A 86 12.45 -6.53 7.12
CA LYS A 86 11.17 -6.97 6.58
C LYS A 86 10.13 -5.90 6.86
N ILE A 87 9.34 -5.55 5.85
CA ILE A 87 8.17 -4.68 6.04
C ILE A 87 6.98 -5.54 6.49
N LYS A 88 6.32 -5.12 7.56
CA LYS A 88 5.04 -5.65 8.03
C LYS A 88 3.96 -4.61 7.80
N LEU A 89 2.86 -5.01 7.15
CA LEU A 89 1.71 -4.15 6.90
C LEU A 89 0.82 -4.13 8.15
N VAL A 90 0.53 -2.95 8.71
CA VAL A 90 -0.22 -2.81 9.97
C VAL A 90 -1.68 -2.51 9.68
N GLU A 91 -1.94 -1.32 9.13
CA GLU A 91 -3.30 -0.84 8.88
C GLU A 91 -3.31 0.10 7.69
N PHE A 92 -4.33 -0.03 6.86
CA PHE A 92 -4.64 0.85 5.76
C PHE A 92 -6.12 1.17 5.79
N LEU A 93 -6.45 2.45 5.65
CA LEU A 93 -7.80 2.95 5.57
C LEU A 93 -7.93 3.77 4.30
N CYS A 94 -8.88 3.38 3.45
CA CYS A 94 -9.26 4.15 2.27
C CYS A 94 -10.62 4.79 2.49
N SER A 95 -10.79 6.02 2.02
CA SER A 95 -12.07 6.77 2.05
C SER A 95 -13.14 6.20 1.11
N CYS A 96 -12.84 5.19 0.28
CA CYS A 96 -13.85 4.56 -0.54
C CYS A 96 -14.83 3.71 0.29
N LYS A 97 -15.98 3.36 -0.30
CA LYS A 97 -17.05 2.59 0.38
C LYS A 97 -16.57 1.27 1.01
N ALA A 98 -15.62 0.59 0.38
CA ALA A 98 -15.04 -0.67 0.88
C ALA A 98 -13.75 -0.48 1.70
N GLY A 99 -13.29 0.76 1.84
CA GLY A 99 -11.93 1.09 2.29
C GLY A 99 -11.70 0.95 3.78
N ALA A 100 -12.75 0.91 4.60
CA ALA A 100 -12.66 0.62 6.04
C ALA A 100 -12.09 -0.78 6.34
N SER A 101 -12.18 -1.70 5.38
CA SER A 101 -11.59 -3.05 5.53
C SER A 101 -10.06 -3.08 5.34
N GLY A 102 -9.48 -2.03 4.75
CA GLY A 102 -8.09 -2.01 4.28
C GLY A 102 -7.81 -2.93 3.08
N ARG A 103 -8.84 -3.48 2.43
CA ARG A 103 -8.68 -4.52 1.38
C ARG A 103 -9.32 -4.16 0.05
N CYS A 104 -9.60 -2.88 -0.17
CA CYS A 104 -10.14 -2.42 -1.44
C CYS A 104 -9.06 -2.39 -2.53
N LYS A 105 -9.49 -2.30 -3.79
CA LYS A 105 -8.59 -2.17 -4.95
C LYS A 105 -7.60 -1.00 -4.82
N HIS A 106 -8.00 0.12 -4.21
CA HIS A 106 -7.13 1.27 -4.06
C HIS A 106 -5.99 1.00 -3.07
N VAL A 107 -6.26 0.33 -1.94
CA VAL A 107 -5.20 -0.09 -1.02
C VAL A 107 -4.28 -1.10 -1.69
N SER A 108 -4.84 -2.06 -2.42
CA SER A 108 -4.04 -3.02 -3.19
C SER A 108 -3.10 -2.32 -4.19
N ALA A 109 -3.60 -1.32 -4.93
CA ALA A 109 -2.81 -0.54 -5.87
C ALA A 109 -1.63 0.19 -5.21
N ILE A 110 -1.84 0.81 -4.04
CA ILE A 110 -0.77 1.44 -3.26
C ILE A 110 0.27 0.42 -2.81
N LEU A 111 -0.17 -0.71 -2.27
CA LEU A 111 0.75 -1.76 -1.81
C LEU A 111 1.60 -2.33 -2.96
N ILE A 112 1.00 -2.53 -4.14
CA ILE A 112 1.73 -2.96 -5.34
C ILE A 112 2.70 -1.86 -5.80
N GLN A 113 2.32 -0.58 -5.72
CA GLN A 113 3.24 0.51 -6.07
C GLN A 113 4.49 0.50 -5.18
N CYS A 114 4.33 0.23 -3.88
CA CYS A 114 5.44 0.13 -2.91
C CYS A 114 6.38 -1.08 -3.15
N THR A 115 6.04 -2.04 -4.01
CA THR A 115 6.98 -3.11 -4.40
C THR A 115 7.74 -2.81 -5.68
N ARG A 116 7.25 -1.84 -6.47
CA ARG A 116 7.84 -1.48 -7.77
C ARG A 116 8.89 -0.36 -7.66
N TYR A 117 8.80 0.50 -6.64
CA TYR A 117 9.63 1.69 -6.44
C TYR A 117 10.10 1.81 -5.00
#